data_AF-A0A6G1DVM1-F1
#
_entry.id   AF-A0A6G1DVM1-F1
#
_cell.length_a   1.000
_cell.length_b   1.000
_cell.length_c   1.000
_cell.angle_alpha   90.00
_cell.angle_beta   90.00
_cell.angle_gamma   90.00
#
_symmetry.space_group_name_H-M   'P 1'
#
loop_
_entity.id
_entity.type
_entity.pdbx_description
1 polymer ?
#
loop_
_entity_poly.entity_id
_entity_poly.type
_entity_poly.pdbx_seq_one_letter_code
_entity_poly.pdbx_strand_id
1 'polypeptide(L)'
;MDNKDKEKEHEQTASGRNPDVNDVEEEEEDEDGNKRAVVLGPQVPLKEQLELDKDDESLRRWKEQLLGQVDTEQLGETAEPEVKVLNLTILSPERPDLVLPIPFVPDEKGYAFALKDGSPYSFRFNFVVSNNIVSGLKYTNTVWKTGVRVENQKVMLGTFSPQLEPYTYEGEEETTPAGMFARGSYSAKLKFVDDDGKCYLEMSYYFEIRKEWPAIQ
;
A
#
# COMPACT_ATOMS: atom_id res chain seq x y z
N MET A 1 -59.49 -18.10 -41.03
CA MET A 1 -59.06 -16.72 -40.78
C MET A 1 -59.81 -16.29 -39.55
N ASP A 2 -59.23 -16.47 -38.37
CA ASP A 2 -59.80 -16.02 -37.11
C ASP A 2 -58.65 -15.59 -36.21
N ASN A 3 -58.67 -14.32 -35.86
CA ASN A 3 -57.77 -13.68 -34.93
C ASN A 3 -58.39 -13.81 -33.53
N LYS A 4 -57.63 -14.30 -32.55
CA LYS A 4 -58.01 -14.13 -31.14
C LYS A 4 -56.78 -14.08 -30.25
N ASP A 5 -56.66 -12.93 -29.61
CA ASP A 5 -55.65 -12.53 -28.64
C ASP A 5 -55.44 -13.55 -27.53
N LYS A 6 -54.17 -13.68 -27.10
CA LYS A 6 -53.81 -13.89 -25.70
C LYS A 6 -52.41 -13.34 -25.44
N GLU A 7 -52.40 -12.21 -24.75
CA GLU A 7 -51.27 -11.70 -23.98
C GLU A 7 -50.72 -12.78 -23.04
N LYS A 8 -49.39 -12.83 -22.89
CA LYS A 8 -48.72 -12.78 -21.58
C LYS A 8 -47.19 -12.75 -21.69
N GLU A 9 -46.65 -11.71 -21.07
CA GLU A 9 -45.40 -11.63 -20.30
C GLU A 9 -44.07 -11.80 -21.05
N HIS A 10 -43.49 -10.63 -21.31
CA HIS A 10 -42.11 -10.42 -21.70
C HIS A 10 -41.29 -10.32 -20.40
N GLU A 11 -40.56 -11.37 -20.04
CA GLU A 11 -39.55 -11.29 -18.98
C GLU A 11 -38.16 -11.44 -19.59
N GLN A 12 -37.53 -10.28 -19.79
CA GLN A 12 -36.12 -10.14 -20.13
C GLN A 12 -35.29 -10.63 -18.94
N THR A 13 -34.65 -11.78 -19.07
CA THR A 13 -33.54 -12.15 -18.18
C THR A 13 -32.25 -11.56 -18.74
N ALA A 14 -31.96 -10.34 -18.31
CA ALA A 14 -30.64 -9.75 -18.41
C ALA A 14 -29.68 -10.55 -17.52
N SER A 15 -28.93 -11.49 -18.12
CA SER A 15 -27.77 -12.09 -17.48
C SER A 15 -26.63 -11.07 -17.48
N GLY A 16 -26.66 -10.15 -16.51
CA GLY A 16 -25.50 -9.36 -16.13
C GLY A 16 -24.41 -10.28 -15.57
N ARG A 17 -23.39 -10.55 -16.38
CA ARG A 17 -22.09 -11.01 -15.88
C ARG A 17 -21.21 -9.77 -15.75
N ASN A 18 -20.98 -9.39 -14.50
CA ASN A 18 -20.01 -8.39 -14.09
C ASN A 18 -18.67 -8.66 -14.80
N PRO A 19 -18.05 -7.64 -15.42
CA PRO A 19 -16.67 -7.76 -15.83
C PRO A 19 -15.82 -7.73 -14.56
N ASP A 20 -15.08 -8.82 -14.37
CA ASP A 20 -13.93 -8.93 -13.49
C ASP A 20 -12.93 -7.85 -13.92
N VAL A 21 -12.91 -6.71 -13.22
CA VAL A 21 -11.88 -5.69 -13.39
C VAL A 21 -10.64 -6.22 -12.69
N ASN A 22 -9.98 -7.15 -13.37
CA ASN A 22 -8.54 -7.29 -13.20
C ASN A 22 -7.96 -5.97 -13.71
N ASP A 23 -7.57 -5.07 -12.81
CA ASP A 23 -6.59 -4.03 -13.14
C ASP A 23 -5.30 -4.77 -13.51
N VAL A 24 -5.23 -5.15 -14.78
CA VAL A 24 -4.00 -5.52 -15.44
C VAL A 24 -3.24 -4.21 -15.50
N GLU A 25 -2.28 -4.03 -14.59
CA GLU A 25 -1.16 -3.14 -14.84
C GLU A 25 -0.67 -3.53 -16.25
N GLU A 26 -0.88 -2.66 -17.25
CA GLU A 26 -0.27 -2.81 -18.56
C GLU A 26 1.25 -2.69 -18.33
N GLU A 27 1.86 -3.82 -17.98
CA GLU A 27 3.31 -3.99 -17.98
C GLU A 27 3.72 -3.81 -19.45
N GLU A 28 4.46 -2.74 -19.77
CA GLU A 28 4.96 -2.47 -21.12
C GLU A 28 5.84 -3.64 -21.58
N GLU A 29 5.25 -4.58 -22.30
CA GLU A 29 5.94 -5.68 -22.98
C GLU A 29 6.69 -5.10 -24.21
N ASP A 30 7.94 -5.52 -24.42
CA ASP A 30 8.62 -5.23 -25.68
C ASP A 30 8.05 -6.09 -26.84
N GLU A 31 8.51 -5.84 -28.08
CA GLU A 31 8.05 -6.57 -29.26
C GLU A 31 8.28 -8.10 -29.17
N ASP A 32 9.09 -8.57 -28.22
CA ASP A 32 9.44 -9.97 -27.99
C ASP A 32 8.74 -10.60 -26.76
N GLY A 33 7.82 -9.88 -26.10
CA GLY A 33 7.09 -10.37 -24.91
C GLY A 33 7.96 -10.48 -23.66
N ASN A 34 9.12 -9.82 -23.64
CA ASN A 34 9.93 -9.66 -22.45
C ASN A 34 9.43 -8.46 -21.64
N LYS A 35 9.42 -8.63 -20.32
CA LYS A 35 9.20 -7.54 -19.37
C LYS A 35 10.29 -6.50 -19.59
N ARG A 36 9.94 -5.29 -20.01
CA ARG A 36 10.89 -4.17 -20.09
C ARG A 36 11.36 -3.82 -18.68
N ALA A 37 12.52 -4.33 -18.29
CA ALA A 37 13.18 -3.89 -17.07
C ALA A 37 13.68 -2.45 -17.29
N VAL A 38 13.09 -1.49 -16.56
CA VAL A 38 13.63 -0.12 -16.51
C VAL A 38 15.04 -0.22 -15.93
N VAL A 39 16.05 0.15 -16.73
CA VAL A 39 17.44 0.17 -16.28
C VAL A 39 17.68 1.47 -15.53
N LEU A 40 17.79 1.37 -14.20
CA LEU A 40 18.11 2.51 -13.36
C LEU A 40 19.59 2.90 -13.50
N GLY A 41 19.86 4.20 -13.38
CA GLY A 41 21.23 4.72 -13.29
C GLY A 41 21.90 4.34 -11.95
N PRO A 42 23.21 4.53 -11.82
CA PRO A 42 23.89 4.27 -10.55
C PRO A 42 23.33 5.15 -9.44
N GLN A 43 23.14 4.59 -8.24
CA GLN A 43 22.81 5.38 -7.06
C GLN A 43 23.99 6.29 -6.70
N VAL A 44 23.71 7.58 -6.53
CA VAL A 44 24.68 8.60 -6.11
C VAL A 44 24.16 9.22 -4.81
N PRO A 45 25.03 9.50 -3.83
CA PRO A 45 24.61 10.18 -2.60
C PRO A 45 23.96 11.53 -2.89
N LEU A 46 22.80 11.79 -2.28
CA LEU A 46 22.07 13.05 -2.48
C LEU A 46 22.94 14.27 -2.15
N LYS A 47 23.75 14.16 -1.09
CA LYS A 47 24.64 15.23 -0.65
C LYS A 47 25.62 15.65 -1.75
N GLU A 48 26.26 14.68 -2.40
CA GLU A 48 27.19 14.93 -3.51
C GLU A 48 26.48 15.65 -4.67
N GLN A 49 25.27 15.20 -5.02
CA GLN A 49 24.48 15.84 -6.08
C GLN A 49 24.10 17.29 -5.73
N LEU A 50 23.80 17.58 -4.47
CA LEU A 50 23.48 18.95 -4.03
C LEU A 50 24.73 19.85 -4.03
N GLU A 51 25.90 19.28 -3.70
CA GLU A 51 27.18 20.00 -3.71
C GLU A 51 27.67 20.33 -5.14
N LEU A 52 27.49 19.41 -6.09
CA LEU A 52 27.87 19.61 -7.49
C LEU A 52 27.10 20.77 -8.15
N ASP A 53 25.82 20.91 -7.81
CA ASP A 53 24.93 21.91 -8.42
C ASP A 53 24.84 23.21 -7.62
N LYS A 54 25.69 23.40 -6.60
CA LYS A 54 25.60 24.55 -5.68
C LYS A 54 25.75 25.93 -6.36
N ASP A 55 26.50 25.95 -7.47
CA ASP A 55 26.84 27.15 -8.23
C ASP A 55 25.83 27.43 -9.37
N ASP A 56 24.88 26.51 -9.62
CA ASP A 56 23.80 26.68 -10.59
C ASP A 56 22.49 27.05 -9.88
N GLU A 57 22.10 28.33 -9.98
CA GLU A 57 20.88 28.85 -9.38
C GLU A 57 19.62 28.16 -9.91
N SER A 58 19.60 27.79 -11.19
CA SER A 58 18.43 27.18 -11.83
C SER A 58 18.21 25.75 -11.35
N LEU A 59 19.29 24.96 -11.29
CA LEU A 59 19.24 23.59 -10.77
C LEU A 59 18.93 23.56 -9.28
N ARG A 60 19.48 24.48 -8.50
CA ARG A 60 19.15 24.59 -7.07
C ARG A 60 17.68 24.86 -6.82
N ARG A 61 17.10 25.85 -7.51
CA ARG A 61 15.66 26.15 -7.37
C ARG A 61 14.79 24.98 -7.79
N TRP A 62 15.17 24.31 -8.88
CA TRP A 62 14.44 23.14 -9.35
C TRP A 62 14.49 21.97 -8.35
N LYS A 63 15.67 21.67 -7.77
CA LYS A 63 15.81 20.64 -6.74
C LYS A 63 15.05 20.98 -5.45
N GLU A 64 15.08 22.24 -5.03
CA GLU A 64 14.33 22.70 -3.86
C GLU A 64 12.82 22.55 -4.06
N GLN A 65 12.32 22.79 -5.28
CA GLN A 65 10.90 22.55 -5.61
C GLN A 65 10.51 21.08 -5.55
N LEU A 66 11.42 20.16 -5.91
CA LEU A 66 11.15 18.73 -5.93
C LEU A 66 11.33 18.06 -4.56
N LEU A 67 12.42 18.37 -3.88
CA LEU A 67 12.85 17.69 -2.66
C LEU A 67 12.34 18.38 -1.40
N GLY A 68 11.83 19.61 -1.52
CA GLY A 68 11.56 20.50 -0.41
C GLY A 68 12.85 20.98 0.25
N GLN A 69 12.72 21.38 1.51
CA GLN A 69 13.87 21.76 2.33
C GLN A 69 14.55 20.49 2.87
N VAL A 70 15.63 20.08 2.21
CA VAL A 70 16.47 18.98 2.67
C VAL A 70 17.59 19.54 3.55
N ASP A 71 17.69 19.03 4.77
CA ASP A 71 18.79 19.36 5.68
C ASP A 71 20.05 18.58 5.28
N THR A 72 21.00 19.26 4.63
CA THR A 72 22.24 18.67 4.15
C THR A 72 23.19 18.22 5.27
N GLU A 73 23.01 18.72 6.50
CA GLU A 73 23.80 18.27 7.66
C GLU A 73 23.35 16.89 8.13
N GLN A 74 22.09 16.53 7.91
CA GLN A 74 21.52 15.23 8.26
C GLN A 74 21.71 14.18 7.16
N LEU A 75 22.10 14.60 5.96
CA LEU A 75 22.42 13.66 4.87
C LEU A 75 23.76 12.97 5.15
N GLY A 76 23.70 11.65 5.21
CA GLY A 76 24.90 10.81 5.19
C GLY A 76 25.63 10.88 3.84
N GLU A 77 26.84 10.34 3.82
CA GLU A 77 27.64 10.17 2.59
C GLU A 77 27.26 8.90 1.80
N THR A 78 26.26 8.16 2.28
CA THR A 78 25.83 6.91 1.67
C THR A 78 24.93 7.16 0.45
N ALA A 79 25.15 6.37 -0.60
CA ALA A 79 24.24 6.32 -1.73
C ALA A 79 22.96 5.54 -1.40
N GLU A 80 22.96 4.77 -0.32
CA GLU A 80 21.83 3.92 0.04
C GLU A 80 20.74 4.70 0.82
N PRO A 81 19.50 4.76 0.32
CA PRO A 81 18.38 5.27 1.08
C PRO A 81 17.98 4.35 2.25
N GLU A 82 17.28 4.91 3.23
CA GLU A 82 16.68 4.16 4.34
C GLU A 82 15.22 4.56 4.55
N VAL A 83 14.34 3.58 4.67
CA VAL A 83 12.92 3.77 4.99
C VAL A 83 12.61 3.06 6.31
N LYS A 84 12.10 3.82 7.28
CA LYS A 84 11.62 3.29 8.54
C LYS A 84 10.10 3.43 8.62
N VAL A 85 9.39 2.33 8.41
CA VAL A 85 7.93 2.28 8.61
C VAL A 85 7.64 2.27 10.11
N LEU A 86 6.92 3.29 10.58
CA LEU A 86 6.70 3.56 11.99
C LEU A 86 5.47 2.82 12.54
N ASN A 87 4.36 2.90 11.83
CA ASN A 87 3.09 2.29 12.25
C ASN A 87 2.16 2.01 11.06
N LEU A 88 1.23 1.10 11.31
CA LEU A 88 -0.01 0.91 10.56
C LEU A 88 -1.15 1.45 11.44
N THR A 89 -1.96 2.37 10.93
CA THR A 89 -3.19 2.80 11.60
C THR A 89 -4.37 2.24 10.85
N ILE A 90 -5.33 1.63 11.55
CA ILE A 90 -6.64 1.30 10.97
C ILE A 90 -7.61 2.44 11.30
N LEU A 91 -8.21 2.99 10.26
CA LEU A 91 -9.22 4.03 10.33
C LEU A 91 -10.57 3.35 10.11
N SER A 92 -11.53 3.59 11.00
CA SER A 92 -12.88 3.06 10.86
C SER A 92 -13.88 4.14 11.24
N PRO A 93 -14.94 4.37 10.43
CA PRO A 93 -15.94 5.37 10.76
C PRO A 93 -16.48 5.19 12.18
N GLU A 94 -16.67 6.31 12.88
CA GLU A 94 -17.26 6.37 14.24
C GLU A 94 -16.44 5.65 15.32
N ARG A 95 -15.17 5.31 15.07
CA ARG A 95 -14.27 4.71 16.07
C ARG A 95 -12.96 5.48 16.15
N PRO A 96 -12.28 5.44 17.31
CA PRO A 96 -10.91 5.94 17.41
C PRO A 96 -9.97 5.16 16.50
N ASP A 97 -8.99 5.85 15.94
CA ASP A 97 -7.88 5.28 15.19
C ASP A 97 -7.20 4.15 15.99
N LEU A 98 -7.05 2.98 15.36
CA LEU A 98 -6.25 1.90 15.92
C LEU A 98 -4.82 2.01 15.41
N VAL A 99 -3.95 2.64 16.19
CA VAL A 99 -2.53 2.81 15.86
C VAL A 99 -1.73 1.59 16.28
N LEU A 100 -1.06 0.94 15.33
CA LEU A 100 -0.26 -0.27 15.52
C LEU A 100 1.21 0.04 15.21
N PRO A 101 2.05 0.30 16.24
CA PRO A 101 3.48 0.52 16.04
C PRO A 101 4.15 -0.71 15.40
N ILE A 102 5.13 -0.48 14.52
CA ILE A 102 5.91 -1.56 13.90
C ILE A 102 7.26 -1.69 14.63
N PRO A 103 7.65 -2.91 15.04
CA PRO A 103 6.95 -4.19 14.86
C PRO A 103 5.70 -4.30 15.75
N PHE A 104 4.67 -4.99 15.25
CA PHE A 104 3.42 -5.17 15.99
C PHE A 104 3.63 -5.96 17.29
N VAL A 105 2.86 -5.60 18.31
CA VAL A 105 2.78 -6.33 19.58
C VAL A 105 1.51 -7.18 19.56
N PRO A 106 1.62 -8.51 19.38
CA PRO A 106 0.44 -9.37 19.36
C PRO A 106 -0.20 -9.50 20.75
N ASP A 107 -1.50 -9.76 20.77
CA ASP A 107 -2.25 -10.11 21.98
C ASP A 107 -1.91 -11.53 22.48
N GLU A 108 -2.56 -11.96 23.56
CA GLU A 108 -2.38 -13.30 24.15
C GLU A 108 -2.71 -14.45 23.19
N LYS A 109 -3.49 -14.18 22.13
CA LYS A 109 -3.86 -15.15 21.09
C LYS A 109 -2.94 -15.08 19.88
N GLY A 110 -2.01 -14.14 19.83
CA GLY A 110 -1.07 -13.94 18.72
C GLY A 110 -1.54 -12.97 17.65
N TYR A 111 -2.65 -12.25 17.84
CA TYR A 111 -3.18 -11.30 16.84
C TYR A 111 -2.66 -9.89 17.09
N ALA A 112 -2.24 -9.20 16.02
CA ALA A 112 -1.89 -7.78 16.07
C ALA A 112 -3.12 -6.89 16.29
N PHE A 113 -4.26 -7.26 15.73
CA PHE A 113 -5.53 -6.54 15.88
C PHE A 113 -6.74 -7.40 15.52
N ALA A 114 -7.95 -6.87 15.75
CA ALA A 114 -9.19 -7.48 15.29
C ALA A 114 -10.16 -6.45 14.73
N LEU A 115 -10.87 -6.82 13.65
CA LEU A 115 -11.86 -5.99 12.97
C LEU A 115 -13.26 -6.60 13.07
N LYS A 116 -14.30 -5.77 12.95
CA LYS A 116 -15.67 -6.23 12.81
C LYS A 116 -15.97 -6.56 11.36
N ASP A 117 -16.69 -7.65 11.11
CA ASP A 117 -17.10 -8.09 9.78
C ASP A 117 -18.11 -7.12 9.13
N GLY A 118 -18.01 -6.96 7.81
CA GLY A 118 -18.89 -6.07 7.04
C GLY A 118 -18.78 -4.59 7.43
N SER A 119 -17.68 -4.19 8.05
CA SER A 119 -17.44 -2.80 8.45
C SER A 119 -16.48 -2.11 7.48
N PRO A 120 -16.75 -0.84 7.11
CA PRO A 120 -15.84 -0.03 6.31
C PRO A 120 -14.59 0.32 7.12
N TYR A 121 -13.45 0.34 6.46
CA TYR A 121 -12.17 0.74 7.01
C TYR A 121 -11.26 1.30 5.92
N SER A 122 -10.35 2.19 6.29
CA SER A 122 -9.14 2.45 5.52
C SER A 122 -7.94 2.18 6.42
N PHE A 123 -6.74 2.22 5.84
CA PHE A 123 -5.51 2.11 6.63
C PHE A 123 -4.56 3.23 6.26
N ARG A 124 -3.65 3.53 7.18
CA ARG A 124 -2.65 4.57 7.01
C ARG A 124 -1.28 4.08 7.47
N PHE A 125 -0.28 4.19 6.61
CA PHE A 125 1.12 3.98 6.97
C PHE A 125 1.78 5.32 7.26
N ASN A 126 2.58 5.35 8.33
CA ASN A 126 3.52 6.43 8.58
C ASN A 126 4.95 5.90 8.45
N PHE A 127 5.80 6.59 7.69
CA PHE A 127 7.19 6.18 7.50
C PHE A 127 8.12 7.37 7.35
N VAL A 128 9.37 7.19 7.72
CA VAL A 128 10.43 8.21 7.59
C VAL A 128 11.43 7.75 6.56
N VAL A 129 11.89 8.68 5.72
CA VAL A 129 12.94 8.46 4.73
C VAL A 129 14.19 9.20 5.16
N SER A 130 15.33 8.51 5.09
CA SER A 130 16.63 9.00 5.56
C SER A 130 17.72 8.73 4.51
N ASN A 131 18.84 9.42 4.65
CA ASN A 131 20.08 9.27 3.87
C ASN A 131 20.00 9.69 2.39
N ASN A 132 19.08 9.12 1.61
CA ASN A 132 18.94 9.39 0.17
C ASN A 132 17.48 9.35 -0.28
N ILE A 133 17.22 9.75 -1.53
CA ILE A 133 15.92 9.63 -2.18
C ILE A 133 15.59 8.15 -2.36
N VAL A 134 14.35 7.77 -2.02
CA VAL A 134 13.82 6.44 -2.31
C VAL A 134 12.97 6.56 -3.56
N SER A 135 13.35 5.87 -4.63
CA SER A 135 12.63 5.89 -5.90
C SER A 135 11.71 4.68 -6.04
N GLY A 136 10.44 4.92 -6.34
CA GLY A 136 9.47 3.84 -6.57
C GLY A 136 9.23 2.94 -5.37
N LEU A 137 9.14 3.54 -4.18
CA LEU A 137 8.73 2.84 -2.99
C LEU A 137 7.34 2.25 -3.22
N LYS A 138 7.21 0.94 -3.02
CA LYS A 138 5.97 0.19 -3.13
C LYS A 138 5.80 -0.68 -1.90
N TYR A 139 4.55 -0.91 -1.51
CA TYR A 139 4.24 -1.95 -0.54
C TYR A 139 3.45 -3.08 -1.18
N THR A 140 3.58 -4.27 -0.59
CA THR A 140 2.75 -5.43 -0.88
C THR A 140 2.16 -5.93 0.42
N ASN A 141 0.85 -6.13 0.46
CA ASN A 141 0.17 -6.80 1.55
C ASN A 141 -0.59 -8.02 0.99
N THR A 142 -0.12 -9.21 1.35
CA THR A 142 -0.79 -10.45 0.96
C THR A 142 -1.51 -11.02 2.17
N VAL A 143 -2.78 -11.41 2.03
CA VAL A 143 -3.61 -11.92 3.12
C VAL A 143 -4.08 -13.33 2.79
N TRP A 144 -4.04 -14.20 3.80
CA TRP A 144 -4.50 -15.58 3.74
C TRP A 144 -5.52 -15.89 4.84
N LYS A 145 -6.47 -16.75 4.49
CA LYS A 145 -7.44 -17.34 5.40
C LYS A 145 -7.36 -18.85 5.29
N THR A 146 -7.08 -19.53 6.41
CA THR A 146 -6.93 -20.99 6.44
C THR A 146 -5.94 -21.52 5.39
N GLY A 147 -4.83 -20.79 5.18
CA GLY A 147 -3.79 -21.13 4.20
C GLY A 147 -4.12 -20.80 2.74
N VAL A 148 -5.35 -20.37 2.43
CA VAL A 148 -5.74 -19.92 1.10
C VAL A 148 -5.53 -18.42 0.98
N ARG A 149 -4.85 -17.97 -0.08
CA ARG A 149 -4.67 -16.54 -0.36
C ARG A 149 -6.02 -15.95 -0.74
N VAL A 150 -6.46 -14.94 0.02
CA VAL A 150 -7.74 -14.26 -0.20
C VAL A 150 -7.57 -12.86 -0.78
N GLU A 151 -6.39 -12.27 -0.61
CA GLU A 151 -6.09 -10.92 -1.10
C GLU A 151 -4.59 -10.77 -1.34
N ASN A 152 -4.25 -9.91 -2.30
CA ASN A 152 -2.87 -9.56 -2.61
C ASN A 152 -2.79 -8.15 -3.18
N GLN A 153 -2.64 -7.17 -2.30
CA GLN A 153 -2.51 -5.78 -2.65
C GLN A 153 -1.07 -5.42 -2.96
N LYS A 154 -0.84 -4.74 -4.09
CA LYS A 154 0.44 -4.13 -4.44
C LYS A 154 0.17 -2.69 -4.81
N VAL A 155 0.88 -1.75 -4.19
CA VAL A 155 0.67 -0.33 -4.47
C VAL A 155 2.00 0.41 -4.54
N MET A 156 2.16 1.19 -5.61
CA MET A 156 3.24 2.16 -5.78
C MET A 156 2.92 3.40 -4.94
N LEU A 157 3.73 3.65 -3.91
CA LEU A 157 3.63 4.85 -3.07
C LEU A 157 4.29 6.06 -3.74
N GLY A 158 5.36 5.83 -4.51
CA GLY A 158 6.06 6.84 -5.29
C GLY A 158 7.50 7.08 -4.84
N THR A 159 7.98 8.31 -5.08
CA THR A 159 9.36 8.73 -4.78
C THR A 159 9.37 9.72 -3.62
N PHE A 160 10.28 9.51 -2.67
CA PHE A 160 10.31 10.25 -1.42
C PHE A 160 11.71 10.79 -1.12
N SER A 161 11.80 12.07 -0.75
CA SER A 161 13.04 12.69 -0.30
C SER A 161 13.30 12.38 1.19
N PRO A 162 14.53 12.48 1.67
CA PRO A 162 14.81 12.34 3.09
C PRO A 162 14.30 13.56 3.88
N GLN A 163 13.55 13.31 4.95
CA GLN A 163 13.04 14.34 5.87
C GLN A 163 12.74 13.76 7.25
N LEU A 164 12.77 14.61 8.29
CA LEU A 164 12.47 14.21 9.67
C LEU A 164 10.98 13.94 9.90
N GLU A 165 10.11 14.72 9.27
CA GLU A 165 8.66 14.59 9.42
C GLU A 165 8.18 13.32 8.69
N PRO A 166 7.38 12.44 9.32
CA PRO A 166 6.91 11.23 8.67
C PRO A 166 6.04 11.52 7.44
N TYR A 167 6.28 10.79 6.36
CA TYR A 167 5.32 10.68 5.27
C TYR A 167 4.12 9.86 5.70
N THR A 168 2.95 10.26 5.20
CA THR A 168 1.69 9.57 5.40
C THR A 168 1.18 9.04 4.08
N TYR A 169 0.88 7.74 4.03
CA TYR A 169 0.08 7.15 2.95
C TYR A 169 -1.21 6.61 3.55
N GLU A 170 -2.35 7.00 2.98
CA GLU A 170 -3.66 6.49 3.32
C GLU A 170 -4.21 5.68 2.15
N GLY A 171 -4.60 4.44 2.41
CA GLY A 171 -5.23 3.56 1.44
C GLY A 171 -6.68 3.93 1.19
N GLU A 172 -7.25 3.37 0.12
CA GLU A 172 -8.67 3.54 -0.19
C GLU A 172 -9.55 2.88 0.89
N GLU A 173 -10.80 3.35 0.98
CA GLU A 173 -11.78 2.73 1.87
C GLU A 173 -12.22 1.37 1.31
N GLU A 174 -12.13 0.36 2.15
CA GLU A 174 -12.53 -1.01 1.87
C GLU A 174 -13.59 -1.47 2.88
N THR A 175 -14.21 -2.61 2.61
CA THR A 175 -15.14 -3.26 3.55
C THR A 175 -14.65 -4.65 3.88
N THR A 176 -14.49 -4.93 5.17
CA THR A 176 -14.12 -6.26 5.65
C THR A 176 -15.14 -7.32 5.21
N PRO A 177 -14.71 -8.55 4.87
CA PRO A 177 -15.63 -9.60 4.45
C PRO A 177 -16.61 -9.94 5.58
N ALA A 178 -17.87 -10.23 5.21
CA ALA A 178 -18.97 -10.44 6.15
C ALA A 178 -19.46 -11.89 6.20
N GLY A 179 -20.06 -12.26 7.33
CA GLY A 179 -20.74 -13.53 7.52
C GLY A 179 -19.93 -14.59 8.25
N MET A 180 -20.60 -15.68 8.64
CA MET A 180 -20.01 -16.71 9.51
C MET A 180 -18.73 -17.33 8.93
N PHE A 181 -18.65 -17.46 7.61
CA PHE A 181 -17.47 -18.02 6.93
C PHE A 181 -16.33 -17.02 6.77
N ALA A 182 -16.58 -15.71 6.81
CA ALA A 182 -15.51 -14.69 6.77
C ALA A 182 -14.81 -14.57 8.11
N ARG A 183 -15.57 -14.66 9.21
CA ARG A 183 -15.03 -14.53 10.57
C ARG A 183 -13.94 -15.56 10.88
N GLY A 184 -13.01 -15.17 11.74
CA GLY A 184 -11.92 -16.00 12.25
C GLY A 184 -10.53 -15.42 11.95
N SER A 185 -9.52 -16.29 12.03
CA SER A 185 -8.11 -15.92 11.90
C SER A 185 -7.67 -15.67 10.46
N TYR A 186 -6.90 -14.62 10.30
CA TYR A 186 -6.18 -14.29 9.08
C TYR A 186 -4.69 -14.17 9.38
N SER A 187 -3.88 -14.50 8.38
CA SER A 187 -2.44 -14.22 8.37
C SER A 187 -2.14 -13.30 7.21
N ALA A 188 -1.20 -12.39 7.38
CA ALA A 188 -0.79 -11.47 6.35
C ALA A 188 0.73 -11.32 6.32
N LYS A 189 1.22 -10.88 5.16
CA LYS A 189 2.64 -10.60 4.92
C LYS A 189 2.73 -9.22 4.29
N LEU A 190 3.37 -8.31 5.01
CA LEU A 190 3.61 -6.94 4.61
C LEU A 190 5.06 -6.80 4.16
N LYS A 191 5.27 -6.17 3.00
CA LYS A 191 6.60 -5.91 2.45
C LYS A 191 6.69 -4.51 1.88
N PHE A 192 7.79 -3.81 2.12
CA PHE A 192 8.14 -2.52 1.48
C PHE A 192 9.43 -2.68 0.68
N VAL A 193 9.40 -2.33 -0.60
CA VAL A 193 10.51 -2.46 -1.54
C VAL A 193 10.54 -1.23 -2.45
N ASP A 194 11.71 -0.81 -2.91
CA ASP A 194 11.84 0.21 -3.95
C ASP A 194 12.07 -0.40 -5.36
N ASP A 195 12.42 0.44 -6.34
CA ASP A 195 12.74 -0.01 -7.70
C ASP A 195 14.15 -0.61 -7.83
N ASP A 196 15.06 -0.28 -6.91
CA ASP A 196 16.38 -0.91 -6.81
C ASP A 196 16.32 -2.31 -6.15
N GLY A 197 15.14 -2.73 -5.70
CA GLY A 197 14.89 -4.02 -5.07
C GLY A 197 15.30 -4.10 -3.60
N LYS A 198 15.66 -2.97 -2.98
CA LYS A 198 16.00 -2.91 -1.56
C LYS A 198 14.73 -3.12 -0.74
N CYS A 199 14.78 -4.08 0.16
CA CYS A 199 13.68 -4.40 1.07
C CYS A 199 13.86 -3.67 2.39
N TYR A 200 12.91 -2.79 2.74
CA TYR A 200 12.97 -1.95 3.95
C TYR A 200 12.21 -2.55 5.13
N LEU A 201 11.12 -3.26 4.82
CA LEU A 201 10.33 -3.98 5.81
C LEU A 201 9.83 -5.26 5.17
N GLU A 202 9.97 -6.38 5.87
CA GLU A 202 9.28 -7.63 5.56
C GLU A 202 8.85 -8.27 6.88
N MET A 203 7.55 -8.37 7.09
CA MET A 203 7.01 -8.95 8.32
C MET A 203 5.72 -9.73 8.06
N SER A 204 5.49 -10.74 8.90
CA SER A 204 4.23 -11.48 8.94
C SER A 204 3.47 -11.11 10.21
N TYR A 205 2.16 -11.01 10.09
CA TYR A 205 1.28 -10.72 11.21
C TYR A 205 -0.03 -11.50 11.09
N TYR A 206 -0.74 -11.61 12.21
CA TYR A 206 -2.04 -12.25 12.28
C TYR A 206 -3.07 -11.23 12.75
N PHE A 207 -4.29 -11.35 12.26
CA PHE A 207 -5.41 -10.56 12.73
C PHE A 207 -6.69 -11.39 12.71
N GLU A 208 -7.75 -10.89 13.34
CA GLU A 208 -9.01 -11.62 13.42
C GLU A 208 -10.18 -10.77 12.93
N ILE A 209 -11.08 -11.37 12.16
CA ILE A 209 -12.38 -10.77 11.83
C ILE A 209 -13.46 -11.37 12.73
N ARG A 210 -14.19 -10.51 13.44
CA ARG A 210 -15.18 -10.89 14.45
C ARG A 210 -16.56 -10.33 14.10
N LYS A 211 -17.60 -10.87 14.73
CA LYS A 211 -18.98 -10.37 14.59
C LYS A 211 -19.14 -8.96 15.16
N GLU A 212 -18.48 -8.70 16.28
CA GLU A 212 -18.50 -7.41 16.96
C GLU A 212 -17.10 -6.87 17.07
N TRP A 213 -16.99 -5.55 17.11
CA TRP A 213 -15.72 -4.89 17.38
C TRP A 213 -15.16 -5.29 18.76
N PRO A 214 -13.84 -5.34 18.92
CA PRO A 214 -13.23 -5.34 20.24
C PRO A 214 -13.73 -4.14 21.08
N ALA A 215 -13.80 -4.33 22.40
CA ALA A 215 -14.04 -3.23 23.31
C ALA A 215 -12.94 -2.16 23.10
N ILE A 216 -13.34 -0.89 23.08
CA ILE A 216 -12.39 0.22 23.08
C ILE A 216 -11.69 0.18 24.44
N GLN A 217 -10.37 0.01 24.44
CA GLN A 217 -9.55 0.14 25.64
C GLN A 217 -9.21 1.61 25.91
#